data_AF-A0A852G3G8-F1
#
_entry.id   AF-A0A852G3G8-F1
#
_cell.length_a   1.000
_cell.length_b   1.000
_cell.length_c   1.000
_cell.angle_alpha   90.00
_cell.angle_beta   90.00
_cell.angle_gamma   90.00
#
_symmetry.space_group_name_H-M   'P 1'
#
loop_
_entity.id
_entity.type
_entity.pdbx_description
1 polymer ?
#
loop_
_entity_poly.entity_id
_entity_poly.type
_entity_poly.pdbx_seq_one_letter_code
_entity_poly.pdbx_strand_id
1 'polypeptide(L)'
;DVSGPGRGKKCSLCTKILQQIKAMAGDDPDEAAVEKVLGKACRALGKRLSRVCKWLVKKYREEISEALQNGDQPEDTCAAIGVCKA
;
A
#
# COMPACT_ATOMS: atom_id res chain seq x y z
N ASP A 1 4.34 -25.57 8.08
CA ASP A 1 5.22 -24.85 7.13
C ASP A 1 4.49 -23.83 6.26
N VAL A 2 4.73 -22.54 6.49
CA VAL A 2 4.37 -21.44 5.57
C VAL A 2 5.37 -21.35 4.40
N SER A 3 5.69 -22.49 3.80
CA SER A 3 6.69 -22.59 2.74
C SER A 3 6.02 -22.48 1.37
N GLY A 4 5.72 -21.25 0.97
CA GLY A 4 5.35 -20.89 -0.40
C GLY A 4 6.13 -19.64 -0.83
N PRO A 5 7.15 -19.73 -1.70
CA PRO A 5 8.16 -18.68 -1.91
C PRO A 5 7.65 -17.39 -2.58
N GLY A 6 6.33 -17.27 -2.82
CA GLY A 6 5.69 -16.13 -3.48
C GLY A 6 4.72 -15.30 -2.62
N ARG A 7 4.12 -15.87 -1.55
CA ARG A 7 3.08 -15.15 -0.78
C ARG A 7 3.68 -14.16 0.23
N GLY A 8 4.69 -14.57 1.00
CA GLY A 8 5.41 -13.67 1.90
C GLY A 8 6.10 -12.51 1.16
N LYS A 9 6.61 -12.77 -0.06
CA LYS A 9 7.20 -11.72 -0.91
C LYS A 9 6.16 -10.69 -1.36
N LYS A 10 4.96 -11.12 -1.75
CA LYS A 10 3.86 -10.21 -2.14
C LYS A 10 3.39 -9.37 -0.96
N CYS A 11 3.24 -9.98 0.21
CA CYS A 11 2.90 -9.27 1.44
C CYS A 11 3.96 -8.22 1.77
N SER A 12 5.24 -8.59 1.82
CA SER A 12 6.34 -7.63 2.09
C SER A 12 6.43 -6.50 1.08
N LEU A 13 6.10 -6.74 -0.19
CA LEU A 13 6.03 -5.67 -1.20
C LEU A 13 4.84 -4.74 -0.95
N CYS A 14 3.67 -5.29 -0.64
CA CYS A 14 2.48 -4.50 -0.33
C CYS A 14 2.70 -3.61 0.90
N THR A 15 3.22 -4.18 1.99
CA THR A 15 3.45 -3.45 3.24
C THR A 15 4.47 -2.33 3.03
N LYS A 16 5.57 -2.59 2.32
CA LYS A 16 6.55 -1.54 1.95
C LYS A 16 5.96 -0.43 1.11
N ILE A 17 5.07 -0.76 0.18
CA ILE A 17 4.39 0.24 -0.66
C ILE A 17 3.50 1.13 0.21
N LEU A 18 2.67 0.52 1.07
CA LEU A 18 1.76 1.25 1.95
C LEU A 18 2.51 2.08 3.00
N GLN A 19 3.59 1.56 3.58
CA GLN A 19 4.48 2.32 4.46
C GLN A 19 5.00 3.58 3.77
N GLN A 20 5.45 3.46 2.52
CA GLN A 20 5.93 4.61 1.76
C GLN A 20 4.81 5.62 1.46
N ILE A 21 3.61 5.14 1.14
CA ILE A 21 2.44 5.99 0.90
C ILE A 21 2.09 6.74 2.19
N LYS A 22 1.97 6.05 3.32
CA LYS A 22 1.65 6.64 4.63
C LYS A 22 2.71 7.68 5.05
N ALA A 23 3.99 7.35 4.92
CA ALA A 23 5.08 8.27 5.23
C ALA A 23 5.07 9.55 4.37
N MET A 24 4.55 9.47 3.14
CA MET A 24 4.40 10.63 2.26
C MET A 24 3.10 11.40 2.48
N ALA A 25 2.05 10.73 2.98
CA ALA A 25 0.76 11.32 3.27
C ALA A 25 0.76 12.11 4.58
N GLY A 26 1.56 11.69 5.56
CA GLY A 26 1.58 12.29 6.90
C GLY A 26 0.46 11.75 7.78
N ASP A 27 0.25 12.41 8.91
CA ASP A 27 -0.84 12.10 9.85
C ASP A 27 -2.15 12.72 9.36
N ASP A 28 -3.24 11.94 9.37
CA ASP A 28 -4.60 12.34 8.97
C ASP A 28 -4.69 13.10 7.62
N PRO A 29 -4.26 12.48 6.50
CA PRO A 29 -4.30 13.12 5.20
C PRO A 29 -5.75 13.33 4.72
N ASP A 30 -6.05 14.53 4.21
CA ASP A 30 -7.30 14.78 3.50
C ASP A 30 -7.37 14.05 2.15
N GLU A 31 -8.56 13.98 1.55
CA GLU A 31 -8.77 13.26 0.29
C GLU A 31 -7.86 13.77 -0.85
N ALA A 32 -7.62 15.08 -0.93
CA ALA A 32 -6.77 15.68 -1.96
C ALA A 32 -5.28 15.33 -1.74
N ALA A 33 -4.83 15.27 -0.48
CA ALA A 33 -3.50 14.85 -0.10
C ALA A 33 -3.27 13.38 -0.43
N VAL A 34 -4.22 12.51 -0.09
CA VAL A 34 -4.18 11.09 -0.44
C VAL A 34 -4.01 10.90 -1.94
N GLU A 35 -4.84 11.56 -2.77
CA GLU A 35 -4.74 11.43 -4.23
C GLU A 35 -3.40 11.85 -4.80
N LYS A 36 -2.88 12.98 -4.31
CA LYS A 36 -1.58 13.49 -4.72
C LYS A 36 -0.46 12.54 -4.33
N VAL A 37 -0.56 11.90 -3.16
CA VAL A 37 0.43 10.96 -2.64
C VAL A 37 0.37 9.66 -3.42
N LEU A 38 -0.80 9.08 -3.66
CA LEU A 38 -0.96 7.84 -4.41
C LEU A 38 -0.35 7.93 -5.82
N GLY A 39 -0.49 9.09 -6.49
CA GLY A 39 0.12 9.35 -7.79
C GLY A 39 1.66 9.49 -7.77
N LYS A 40 2.24 9.88 -6.63
CA LYS A 40 3.68 10.17 -6.46
C LYS A 40 4.45 9.06 -5.76
N ALA A 41 3.87 8.42 -4.76
CA ALA A 41 4.50 7.36 -3.96
C ALA A 41 4.95 6.20 -4.84
N CYS A 42 4.12 5.80 -5.81
CA CYS A 42 4.50 4.77 -6.77
C CYS A 42 5.69 5.16 -7.66
N ARG A 43 5.99 6.44 -7.84
CA ARG A 43 7.16 6.91 -8.62
C ARG A 43 8.42 6.98 -7.78
N ALA A 44 8.30 7.27 -6.49
CA ALA A 44 9.40 7.23 -5.53
C ALA A 44 9.92 5.80 -5.34
N LEU A 45 9.05 4.82 -5.55
CA LEU A 45 9.40 3.41 -5.52
C LEU A 45 10.17 3.00 -6.79
N GLY A 46 11.26 2.25 -6.64
CA GLY A 46 12.07 1.77 -7.76
C GLY A 46 11.29 0.95 -8.80
N LYS A 47 11.85 0.76 -10.00
CA LYS A 47 11.16 0.21 -11.21
C LYS A 47 10.28 -1.02 -10.96
N ARG A 48 10.71 -1.96 -10.11
CA ARG A 48 9.94 -3.18 -9.79
C ARG A 48 8.73 -2.89 -8.90
N LEU A 49 8.90 -2.10 -7.85
CA LEU A 49 7.85 -1.75 -6.89
C LEU A 49 6.83 -0.79 -7.50
N SER A 50 7.26 0.13 -8.36
CA SER A 50 6.37 1.09 -9.02
C SER A 50 5.21 0.41 -9.76
N ARG A 51 5.48 -0.73 -10.40
CA ARG A 51 4.48 -1.48 -11.16
C ARG A 51 3.43 -2.14 -10.26
N VAL A 52 3.88 -2.71 -9.14
CA VAL A 52 2.99 -3.33 -8.14
C VAL A 52 2.20 -2.25 -7.40
N CYS A 53 2.83 -1.14 -7.05
CA CYS A 53 2.18 -0.01 -6.40
C CYS A 53 1.05 0.55 -7.27
N LYS A 54 1.31 0.82 -8.56
CA LYS A 54 0.27 1.29 -9.48
C LYS A 54 -0.91 0.32 -9.60
N TRP A 55 -0.63 -0.98 -9.54
CA TRP A 55 -1.70 -1.99 -9.55
C TRP A 55 -2.53 -1.96 -8.26
N LEU A 56 -1.87 -1.88 -7.10
CA LEU A 56 -2.55 -1.77 -5.80
C LEU A 56 -3.41 -0.51 -5.73
N VAL A 57 -2.80 0.65 -6.00
CA VAL A 57 -3.49 1.95 -6.00
C VAL A 57 -4.65 1.98 -6.99
N LYS A 58 -4.50 1.39 -8.18
CA LYS A 58 -5.58 1.38 -9.17
C LYS A 58 -6.75 0.48 -8.76
N LYS A 59 -6.47 -0.64 -8.10
CA LYS A 59 -7.47 -1.66 -7.79
C LYS A 59 -8.15 -1.44 -6.43
N TYR A 60 -7.39 -0.93 -5.46
CA TYR A 60 -7.79 -0.80 -4.06
C TYR A 60 -7.67 0.66 -3.61
N ARG A 61 -7.96 1.61 -4.51
CA ARG A 61 -7.79 3.04 -4.22
C ARG A 61 -8.59 3.43 -3.00
N GLU A 62 -9.85 3.01 -2.95
CA GLU A 62 -10.80 3.37 -1.89
C GLU A 62 -10.34 2.80 -0.55
N GLU A 63 -9.99 1.51 -0.49
CA GLU A 63 -9.53 0.86 0.74
C GLU A 63 -8.18 1.42 1.23
N ILE A 64 -7.28 1.79 0.31
CA ILE A 64 -6.01 2.42 0.68
C ILE A 64 -6.25 3.84 1.18
N SER A 65 -7.16 4.60 0.56
CA SER A 65 -7.52 5.95 1.01
C SER A 65 -8.16 5.94 2.39
N GLU A 66 -9.13 5.04 2.61
CA GLU A 66 -9.77 4.84 3.91
C GLU A 66 -8.74 4.42 4.97
N ALA A 67 -7.87 3.47 4.65
CA ALA A 67 -6.80 3.06 5.56
C ALA A 67 -5.85 4.20 5.95
N LEU A 68 -5.55 5.12 5.01
CA LEU A 68 -4.71 6.29 5.30
C LEU A 68 -5.44 7.29 6.21
N GLN A 69 -6.72 7.52 5.97
CA GLN A 69 -7.55 8.43 6.78
C GLN A 69 -7.83 7.88 8.18
N ASN A 70 -7.96 6.55 8.31
CA ASN A 70 -8.16 5.88 9.59
C ASN A 70 -6.85 5.61 10.35
N GLY A 71 -5.70 5.88 9.73
CA GLY A 71 -4.39 5.63 10.33
C GLY A 71 -4.03 4.16 10.44
N ASP A 72 -4.64 3.28 9.65
CA ASP A 72 -4.47 1.83 9.67
C ASP A 72 -3.01 1.41 9.45
N GLN A 73 -2.68 0.21 9.94
CA GLN A 73 -1.36 -0.36 9.73
C GLN A 73 -1.24 -0.98 8.33
N PRO A 74 -0.11 -0.78 7.64
CA PRO A 74 0.16 -1.36 6.32
C PRO A 74 -0.06 -2.87 6.23
N GLU A 75 0.22 -3.62 7.30
CA GLU A 75 0.01 -5.07 7.35
C GLU A 75 -1.47 -5.43 7.34
N ASP A 76 -2.28 -4.73 8.13
CA ASP A 76 -3.73 -4.94 8.22
C ASP A 76 -4.42 -4.58 6.91
N THR A 77 -4.09 -3.44 6.31
CA THR A 77 -4.62 -3.06 5.00
C THR A 77 -4.24 -4.09 3.93
N CYS A 78 -2.99 -4.57 3.92
CA CYS A 78 -2.54 -5.59 2.98
C CYS A 78 -3.22 -6.95 3.20
N ALA A 79 -3.60 -7.29 4.43
CA ALA A 79 -4.41 -8.45 4.75
C ALA A 79 -5.86 -8.28 4.30
N ALA A 80 -6.46 -7.10 4.55
CA ALA A 80 -7.83 -6.76 4.17
C ALA A 80 -8.05 -6.86 2.66
N ILE A 81 -7.11 -6.39 1.84
CA ILE A 81 -7.18 -6.49 0.37
C ILE A 81 -6.74 -7.88 -0.17
N GLY A 82 -6.47 -8.84 0.71
CA GLY A 82 -6.16 -10.24 0.39
C GLY A 82 -4.76 -10.49 -0.18
N VAL A 83 -3.81 -9.58 0.04
CA VAL A 83 -2.42 -9.72 -0.44
C VAL A 83 -1.54 -10.43 0.59
N CYS A 84 -1.70 -10.07 1.87
CA CYS A 84 -1.17 -10.82 3.00
C CYS A 84 -2.18 -11.90 3.41
N LYS A 85 -1.69 -13.00 3.98
CA LYS A 85 -2.55 -13.89 4.75
C LYS A 85 -2.76 -13.24 6.11
N ALA A 86 -4.02 -13.14 6.54
CA ALA A 86 -4.37 -12.90 7.93
C ALA A 86 -3.88 -14.06 8.82
#